data_AF-A0A0D0BMS1-F1
#
_entry.id   AF-A0A0D0BMS1-F1
#
_cell.length_a   1.000
_cell.length_b   1.000
_cell.length_c   1.000
_cell.angle_alpha   90.00
_cell.angle_beta   90.00
_cell.angle_gamma   90.00
#
_symmetry.space_group_name_H-M   'P 1'
#
loop_
_entity.id
_entity.type
_entity.pdbx_description
1 polymer ?
#
loop_
_entity_poly.entity_id
_entity_poly.type
_entity_poly.pdbx_seq_one_letter_code
_entity_poly.pdbx_strand_id
1 'polypeptide(L)'
;YVVDGNFSVQHMKMKIPEEDVSLSDGLAYMVESSAYADHISRMVEAKDKSTCQNHRAINAANASKNNLRVTGIGATACARHGCFIPHS
;
A
#
# COMPACT_ATOMS: atom_id res chain seq x y z
N TYR A 1 9.28 -11.22 13.49
CA TYR A 1 8.63 -11.08 12.19
C TYR A 1 9.52 -10.24 11.29
N VAL A 2 9.41 -10.41 9.99
CA VAL A 2 10.09 -9.56 9.00
C VAL A 2 9.02 -8.68 8.36
N VAL A 3 9.32 -7.40 8.23
CA VAL A 3 8.45 -6.43 7.56
C VAL A 3 9.23 -5.89 6.37
N ASP A 4 8.61 -5.90 5.20
CA ASP A 4 9.13 -5.28 4.00
C ASP A 4 8.02 -4.43 3.35
N GLY A 5 8.39 -3.22 2.93
CA GLY A 5 7.50 -2.23 2.32
C GLY A 5 7.71 -2.04 0.83
N ASN A 6 8.61 -2.82 0.21
CA ASN A 6 8.97 -2.68 -1.20
C ASN A 6 8.10 -3.55 -2.12
N PHE A 7 6.80 -3.65 -1.83
CA PHE A 7 5.86 -4.39 -2.67
C PHE A 7 5.06 -3.44 -3.57
N SER A 8 4.81 -3.90 -4.79
CA SER A 8 3.92 -3.23 -5.74
C SER A 8 2.85 -4.21 -6.17
N VAL A 9 1.60 -3.78 -6.18
CA VAL A 9 0.49 -4.55 -6.76
C VAL A 9 -0.06 -3.79 -7.95
N GLN A 10 -0.24 -4.51 -9.06
CA GLN A 10 -0.98 -3.97 -10.19
C GLN A 10 -2.46 -4.25 -9.95
N HIS A 11 -3.17 -3.21 -9.54
CA HIS A 11 -4.63 -3.26 -9.43
C HIS A 11 -5.23 -2.58 -10.65
N MET A 12 -5.91 -3.36 -11.50
CA MET A 12 -6.65 -2.80 -12.63
C MET A 12 -7.89 -2.07 -12.13
N LYS A 13 -8.14 -0.87 -12.66
CA LYS A 13 -9.38 -0.16 -12.38
C LYS A 13 -10.51 -0.85 -13.12
N MET A 14 -11.54 -1.28 -12.39
CA MET A 14 -12.76 -1.81 -13.00
C MET A 14 -13.43 -0.75 -13.87
N LYS A 15 -13.89 -1.17 -15.06
CA LYS A 15 -14.55 -0.27 -16.01
C LYS A 15 -15.88 0.26 -15.47
N ILE A 16 -16.60 -0.60 -14.74
CA ILE A 16 -17.91 -0.33 -14.13
C ILE A 16 -17.84 -0.91 -12.71
N PRO A 17 -17.47 -0.11 -11.69
CA PRO A 17 -17.30 -0.59 -10.32
C PRO A 17 -18.56 -1.19 -9.70
N GLU A 18 -19.74 -0.68 -10.08
CA GLU A 18 -21.04 -1.16 -9.59
C GLU A 18 -21.42 -2.56 -10.07
N GLU A 19 -20.83 -3.02 -11.18
CA GLU A 19 -21.01 -4.37 -11.75
C GLU A 19 -19.83 -5.30 -11.38
N ASP A 20 -18.96 -4.88 -10.47
CA ASP A 20 -17.83 -5.69 -10.03
C ASP A 20 -18.30 -6.86 -9.16
N VAL A 21 -18.17 -8.08 -9.67
CA VAL A 21 -18.51 -9.31 -8.96
C VAL A 21 -17.22 -9.94 -8.44
N SER A 22 -16.98 -9.80 -7.14
CA SER A 22 -15.81 -10.38 -6.49
C SER A 22 -16.03 -11.87 -6.19
N LEU A 23 -15.02 -12.70 -6.46
CA LEU A 23 -15.04 -14.14 -6.13
C LEU A 23 -14.85 -14.43 -4.63
N SER A 24 -14.42 -13.43 -3.88
CA SER A 24 -14.24 -13.43 -2.43
C SER A 24 -14.46 -12.02 -1.89
N ASP A 25 -14.26 -11.78 -0.60
CA ASP A 25 -14.20 -10.43 -0.04
C ASP A 25 -13.11 -9.54 -0.69
N GLY A 26 -12.23 -10.14 -1.50
CA GLY A 26 -11.18 -9.46 -2.24
C GLY A 26 -10.04 -8.97 -1.34
N LEU A 27 -10.07 -9.35 -0.07
CA LEU A 27 -9.12 -8.88 0.93
C LEU A 27 -7.85 -9.72 0.88
N ALA A 28 -7.92 -11.04 0.75
CA ALA A 28 -6.74 -11.93 0.70
C ALA A 28 -5.71 -11.63 1.82
N TYR A 29 -4.63 -10.90 1.51
CA TYR A 29 -3.62 -10.43 2.48
C TYR A 29 -3.67 -8.91 2.72
N MET A 30 -4.61 -8.21 2.09
CA MET A 30 -4.83 -6.77 2.15
C MET A 30 -5.87 -6.42 3.21
N VAL A 31 -5.79 -5.21 3.73
CA VAL A 31 -6.79 -4.65 4.65
C VAL A 31 -8.05 -4.22 3.90
N GLU A 32 -9.16 -4.12 4.64
CA GLU A 32 -10.43 -3.61 4.11
C GLU A 32 -10.27 -2.19 3.56
N SER A 33 -10.87 -1.93 2.39
CA SER A 33 -10.78 -0.63 1.73
C SER A 33 -11.37 0.51 2.55
N SER A 34 -12.46 0.26 3.30
CA SER A 34 -13.10 1.26 4.16
C SER A 34 -12.20 1.64 5.34
N ALA A 35 -11.69 0.64 6.07
CA ALA A 35 -10.76 0.82 7.19
C ALA A 35 -9.48 1.53 6.76
N TYR A 36 -8.94 1.21 5.58
CA TYR A 36 -7.79 1.92 5.01
C TYR A 36 -8.10 3.38 4.67
N ALA A 37 -9.26 3.66 4.05
CA ALA A 37 -9.67 5.04 3.76
C ALA A 37 -9.83 5.86 5.04
N ASP A 38 -10.44 5.28 6.07
CA ASP A 38 -10.55 5.89 7.40
C ASP A 38 -9.19 6.19 8.00
N HIS A 39 -8.24 5.25 7.92
CA HIS A 39 -6.87 5.46 8.38
C HIS A 39 -6.20 6.64 7.67
N ILE A 40 -6.28 6.71 6.34
CA ILE A 40 -5.70 7.80 5.55
C ILE A 40 -6.34 9.15 5.90
N SER A 41 -7.65 9.20 6.13
CA SER A 41 -8.34 10.45 6.50
C SER A 41 -7.91 11.01 7.86
N ARG A 42 -7.46 10.15 8.79
CA ARG A 42 -7.04 10.52 10.14
C ARG A 42 -5.55 10.83 10.25
N MET A 43 -4.75 10.29 9.33
CA MET A 43 -3.31 10.47 9.34
C MET A 43 -2.91 11.81 8.70
N VAL A 44 -2.02 12.54 9.38
CA VAL A 44 -1.34 13.70 8.81
C VAL A 44 0.01 13.23 8.30
N GLU A 45 0.21 13.27 6.99
CA GLU A 45 1.50 12.92 6.40
C GLU A 45 2.53 14.01 6.77
N ALA A 46 3.47 13.66 7.66
CA ALA A 46 4.59 14.51 7.98
C ALA A 46 5.57 14.50 6.79
N LYS A 47 5.52 15.55 5.96
CA LYS A 47 6.50 15.73 4.89
C LYS A 47 7.88 15.94 5.48
N ASP A 48 8.69 14.90 5.46
CA ASP A 48 10.08 15.01 5.88
C ASP A 48 10.85 15.83 4.85
N LYS A 49 11.37 16.99 5.27
CA LYS A 49 12.18 17.83 4.40
C LYS A 49 13.58 17.25 4.38
N SER A 50 13.93 16.53 3.30
CA SER A 50 15.30 16.07 3.09
C SER A 50 16.27 17.25 3.16
N THR A 51 17.14 17.25 4.17
CA THR A 51 18.25 18.21 4.31
C THR A 51 19.43 17.84 3.40
N CYS A 52 19.39 16.65 2.78
CA CYS A 52 20.43 16.15 1.88
C CYS A 52 20.12 16.51 0.42
N GLN A 53 21.06 17.17 -0.26
CA GLN A 53 20.98 17.57 -1.67
C GLN A 53 20.91 16.37 -2.65
N ASN A 54 21.45 15.21 -2.27
CA ASN A 54 21.62 14.06 -3.16
C ASN A 54 20.57 12.94 -2.98
N HIS A 55 19.50 13.17 -2.22
CA HIS A 55 18.38 12.22 -2.07
C HIS A 55 17.43 12.19 -3.29
N ARG A 56 17.92 12.47 -4.50
CA ARG A 56 17.10 12.53 -5.72
C ARG A 56 16.31 11.25 -5.98
N ALA A 57 16.91 10.08 -5.74
CA ALA A 57 16.24 8.80 -5.96
C ALA A 57 15.02 8.62 -5.04
N ILE A 58 15.16 8.94 -3.75
CA ILE A 58 14.08 8.85 -2.76
C ILE A 58 13.00 9.90 -3.04
N ASN A 59 13.40 11.13 -3.34
CA ASN A 59 12.46 12.21 -3.67
C ASN A 59 11.67 11.91 -4.95
N ALA A 60 12.29 11.30 -5.96
CA ALA A 60 11.61 10.87 -7.18
C ALA A 60 10.70 9.66 -6.95
N ALA A 61 11.11 8.70 -6.11
CA ALA A 61 10.29 7.55 -5.75
C ALA A 61 9.02 7.95 -4.98
N ASN A 62 9.15 8.92 -4.07
CA ASN A 62 8.06 9.48 -3.26
C ASN A 62 7.26 10.58 -3.96
N ALA A 63 7.59 10.94 -5.21
CA ALA A 63 6.80 11.90 -5.96
C ALA A 63 5.39 11.36 -6.20
N SER A 64 4.39 12.22 -6.10
CA SER A 64 2.99 11.84 -6.35
C SER A 64 2.84 11.26 -7.75
N LYS A 65 2.34 10.03 -7.85
CA LYS A 65 2.05 9.37 -9.13
C LYS A 65 0.55 9.41 -9.38
N ASN A 66 0.17 9.96 -10.53
CA ASN A 66 -1.20 9.85 -11.00
C ASN A 66 -1.46 8.40 -11.44
N ASN A 67 -2.66 7.88 -11.19
CA ASN A 67 -3.12 6.52 -11.55
C ASN A 67 -2.74 5.37 -10.59
N LEU A 68 -2.21 5.65 -9.39
CA LEU A 68 -2.08 4.64 -8.33
C LEU A 68 -3.26 4.71 -7.36
N ARG A 69 -3.83 3.55 -7.01
CA ARG A 69 -4.88 3.45 -5.96
C ARG A 69 -4.28 3.52 -4.56
N VAL A 70 -3.08 2.97 -4.38
CA VAL A 70 -2.29 2.96 -3.15
C VAL A 70 -0.83 3.17 -3.51
N THR A 71 -0.09 3.94 -2.70
CA THR A 71 1.31 4.35 -2.99
C THR A 71 2.35 3.39 -2.42
N GLY A 72 2.00 2.55 -1.45
CA GLY A 72 2.90 1.58 -0.84
C GLY A 72 2.17 0.40 -0.22
N ILE A 73 2.81 -0.77 -0.25
CA ILE A 73 2.27 -2.01 0.34
C ILE A 73 3.32 -2.58 1.27
N GLY A 74 2.92 -2.78 2.53
CA GLY A 74 3.70 -3.50 3.52
C GLY A 74 3.28 -4.95 3.59
N ALA A 75 4.23 -5.86 3.72
CA ALA A 75 3.97 -7.25 4.05
C ALA A 75 4.72 -7.61 5.33
N THR A 76 4.01 -8.29 6.24
CA THR A 76 4.60 -8.89 7.44
C THR A 76 4.65 -10.40 7.25
N ALA A 77 5.82 -11.00 7.49
CA ALA A 77 6.02 -12.44 7.40
C ALA A 77 6.65 -13.03 8.67
N CYS A 78 6.35 -14.29 8.93
CA CYS A 78 7.00 -15.07 9.98
C CYS A 78 8.49 -15.27 9.61
N ALA A 79 9.39 -14.79 10.45
CA ALA A 79 10.84 -14.90 10.21
C ALA A 79 11.36 -16.35 10.21
N ARG A 80 10.61 -17.28 10.84
CA ARG A 80 11.01 -18.69 10.95
C ARG A 80 10.55 -19.53 9.77
N HIS A 81 9.35 -19.26 9.26
CA HIS A 81 8.66 -20.13 8.30
C HIS A 81 8.35 -19.44 6.96
N GLY A 82 8.60 -18.13 6.83
CA GLY A 82 8.37 -17.37 5.60
C GLY A 82 6.90 -17.09 5.27
N CYS A 83 5.95 -17.55 6.09
CA CYS A 83 4.53 -17.34 5.84
C CYS A 83 4.13 -15.88 6.05
N PHE A 84 3.35 -15.32 5.11
CA PHE A 84 2.74 -13.99 5.26
C PHE A 84 1.63 -14.01 6.31
N ILE A 85 1.51 -12.92 7.06
CA ILE A 85 0.43 -12.72 8.01
C ILE A 85 -0.71 -12.00 7.27
N PRO A 86 -1.88 -12.63 7.09
CA PRO A 86 -3.04 -11.94 6.57
C PRO A 86 -3.57 -10.93 7.60
N HIS A 87 -3.94 -9.74 7.14
CA HIS A 87 -4.65 -8.70 7.90
C HIS A 87 -3.93 -8.22 9.20
N SER A 88 -2.59 -8.12 9.20
CA SER A 88 -1.84 -7.53 10.33
C SER A 88 -1.93 -6.01 10.37
#